data_AF-A0A4Y6QXN2-F1
#
_entry.id   AF-A0A4Y6QXN2-F1
#
_cell.length_a   1.000
_cell.length_b   1.000
_cell.length_c   1.000
_cell.angle_alpha   90.00
_cell.angle_beta   90.00
_cell.angle_gamma   90.00
#
_symmetry.space_group_name_H-M   'P 1'
#
loop_
_entity.id
_entity.type
_entity.pdbx_description
1 polymer ?
#
loop_
_entity_poly.entity_id
_entity_poly.type
_entity_poly.pdbx_seq_one_letter_code
_entity_poly.pdbx_strand_id
1 'polypeptide(L)'
;MLTLGAIDMESFIADVQDERAKDLLWRAIDGKGAFRRFRNTLAEFPGLETRWFSFHDRAMRRRAIEWLAASGAVEQVEAENALLTPVTPRGPQLGPQAPG
;
A
#
# COMPACT_ATOMS: atom_id res chain seq x y z
N MET A 1 -16.63 9.21 -5.53
CA MET A 1 -15.49 9.38 -4.59
C MET A 1 -14.77 8.04 -4.51
N LEU A 2 -13.66 7.88 -5.24
CA LEU A 2 -12.84 6.67 -5.12
C LEU A 2 -12.29 6.61 -3.68
N THR A 3 -12.30 5.43 -3.07
CA THR A 3 -11.73 5.26 -1.74
C THR A 3 -10.21 5.38 -1.85
N LEU A 4 -9.56 5.90 -0.80
CA LEU A 4 -8.08 6.01 -0.75
C LEU A 4 -7.39 4.67 -1.05
N GLY A 5 -8.01 3.55 -0.67
CA GLY A 5 -7.52 2.22 -0.98
C GLY A 5 -7.56 1.85 -2.47
N ALA A 6 -8.52 2.35 -3.25
CA ALA A 6 -8.55 2.14 -4.69
C ALA A 6 -7.39 2.87 -5.38
N ILE A 7 -7.14 4.13 -4.99
CA ILE A 7 -6.03 4.95 -5.53
C ILE A 7 -4.68 4.29 -5.25
N ASP A 8 -4.49 3.70 -4.06
CA ASP A 8 -3.27 2.96 -3.73
C ASP A 8 -3.05 1.76 -4.64
N MET A 9 -4.10 0.96 -4.86
CA MET A 9 -3.99 -0.21 -5.74
C MET A 9 -3.68 0.21 -7.18
N GLU A 10 -4.38 1.21 -7.72
CA GLU A 10 -4.13 1.74 -9.07
C GLU A 10 -2.68 2.25 -9.23
N SER A 11 -2.21 3.03 -8.25
CA SER A 11 -0.85 3.59 -8.25
C SER A 11 0.22 2.50 -8.19
N PHE A 12 -0.01 1.46 -7.39
CA PHE A 12 0.89 0.32 -7.34
C PHE A 12 0.91 -0.44 -8.66
N ILE A 13 -0.26 -0.72 -9.24
CA ILE A 13 -0.38 -1.47 -10.50
C ILE A 13 0.33 -0.73 -11.64
N ALA A 14 0.27 0.60 -11.66
CA ALA A 14 0.98 1.41 -12.64
C ALA A 14 2.50 1.17 -12.64
N ASP A 15 3.11 0.93 -11.45
CA ASP A 15 4.54 0.66 -11.22
C ASP A 15 4.93 -0.83 -11.37
N VAL A 16 3.98 -1.73 -11.63
CA VAL A 16 4.29 -3.14 -11.89
C VAL A 16 4.89 -3.28 -13.30
N GLN A 17 6.08 -3.87 -13.38
CA GLN A 17 6.83 -4.07 -14.63
C GLN A 17 6.39 -5.33 -15.39
N ASP A 18 5.95 -6.37 -14.67
CA ASP A 18 5.41 -7.59 -15.29
C ASP A 18 4.04 -7.27 -15.90
N GLU A 19 3.96 -7.25 -17.22
CA GLU A 19 2.74 -6.91 -17.97
C GLU A 19 1.58 -7.85 -17.66
N ARG A 20 1.86 -9.16 -17.48
CA ARG A 20 0.83 -10.14 -17.13
C ARG A 20 0.29 -9.88 -15.73
N ALA A 21 1.17 -9.62 -14.77
CA ALA A 21 0.76 -9.26 -13.41
C ALA A 21 -0.07 -7.98 -13.41
N LYS A 22 0.38 -6.96 -14.14
CA LYS A 22 -0.29 -5.66 -14.26
C LYS A 22 -1.72 -5.81 -14.80
N ASP A 23 -1.90 -6.56 -15.88
CA ASP A 23 -3.21 -6.80 -16.49
C ASP A 23 -4.18 -7.53 -15.54
N LEU A 24 -3.69 -8.57 -14.86
CA LEU A 24 -4.51 -9.32 -13.90
C LEU A 24 -4.91 -8.46 -12.70
N LEU A 25 -4.00 -7.63 -12.19
CA LEU A 25 -4.30 -6.74 -11.07
C LEU A 25 -5.30 -5.65 -11.46
N TRP A 26 -5.21 -5.06 -12.66
CA TRP A 26 -6.22 -4.11 -13.15
C TRP A 26 -7.62 -4.71 -13.17
N ARG A 27 -7.75 -5.96 -13.63
CA ARG A 27 -9.03 -6.68 -13.60
C ARG A 27 -9.48 -7.01 -12.18
N ALA A 28 -8.53 -7.32 -11.29
CA ALA A 28 -8.83 -7.71 -9.92
C ALA A 28 -9.47 -6.56 -9.11
N ILE A 29 -9.09 -5.32 -9.39
CA ILE A 29 -9.54 -4.14 -8.62
C ILE A 29 -10.92 -3.60 -9.04
N ASP A 30 -11.55 -4.17 -10.07
CA ASP A 30 -12.86 -3.70 -10.52
C ASP A 30 -14.03 -4.25 -9.69
N GLY A 31 -14.94 -3.38 -9.24
CA GLY A 31 -16.17 -3.75 -8.53
C GLY A 31 -16.00 -4.28 -7.10
N LYS A 32 -17.05 -4.93 -6.57
CA LYS A 32 -17.12 -5.36 -5.16
C LYS A 32 -16.08 -6.43 -4.86
N GLY A 33 -15.38 -6.30 -3.72
CA GLY A 33 -14.36 -7.27 -3.30
C GLY A 33 -13.00 -7.10 -3.96
N ALA A 34 -12.76 -5.94 -4.59
CA ALA A 34 -11.51 -5.55 -5.24
C ALA A 34 -10.26 -5.91 -4.42
N PHE A 35 -10.21 -5.49 -3.15
CA PHE A 35 -9.04 -5.71 -2.30
C PHE A 35 -8.70 -7.19 -2.09
N ARG A 36 -9.72 -8.04 -1.89
CA ARG A 36 -9.50 -9.48 -1.70
C ARG A 36 -8.96 -10.11 -2.99
N ARG A 37 -9.54 -9.80 -4.14
CA ARG A 37 -9.06 -10.31 -5.43
C ARG A 37 -7.65 -9.82 -5.73
N PHE A 38 -7.40 -8.53 -5.51
CA PHE A 38 -6.08 -7.94 -5.65
C PHE A 38 -5.02 -8.70 -4.84
N ARG A 39 -5.26 -8.96 -3.54
CA ARG A 39 -4.33 -9.76 -2.72
C ARG A 39 -4.17 -11.20 -3.23
N ASN A 40 -5.25 -11.85 -3.64
CA ASN A 40 -5.16 -13.19 -4.22
C ASN A 40 -4.29 -13.20 -5.48
N THR A 41 -4.45 -12.21 -6.35
CA THR A 41 -3.64 -12.06 -7.56
C THR A 41 -2.17 -11.77 -7.23
N LEU A 42 -1.87 -10.94 -6.22
CA LEU A 42 -0.48 -10.72 -5.78
C LEU A 42 0.22 -12.02 -5.37
N ALA A 43 -0.50 -12.95 -4.73
CA ALA A 43 0.06 -14.23 -4.29
C ALA A 43 0.46 -15.16 -5.45
N GLU A 44 -0.02 -14.90 -6.67
CA GLU A 44 0.37 -15.65 -7.87
C GLU A 44 1.76 -15.22 -8.41
N PHE A 45 2.30 -14.09 -7.94
CA PHE A 45 3.55 -13.50 -8.44
C PHE A 45 4.62 -13.40 -7.33
N PRO A 46 5.77 -14.10 -7.46
CA PRO A 46 6.83 -14.06 -6.47
C PRO A 46 7.30 -12.64 -6.15
N GLY A 47 7.29 -12.27 -4.87
CA GLY A 47 7.80 -10.98 -4.37
C GLY A 47 6.89 -9.76 -4.60
N LEU A 48 5.79 -9.91 -5.35
CA LEU A 48 4.90 -8.79 -5.65
C LEU A 48 4.09 -8.37 -4.42
N GLU A 49 3.70 -9.33 -3.58
CA GLU A 49 3.04 -9.07 -2.30
C GLU A 49 3.93 -8.25 -1.34
N THR A 50 5.22 -8.59 -1.23
CA THR A 50 6.18 -7.82 -0.42
C THR A 50 6.37 -6.40 -0.95
N ARG A 51 6.42 -6.23 -2.29
CA ARG A 51 6.46 -4.91 -2.92
C ARG A 51 5.21 -4.10 -2.60
N TRP A 52 4.03 -4.72 -2.67
CA TRP A 52 2.76 -4.08 -2.33
C TRP A 52 2.76 -3.60 -0.88
N PHE A 53 3.11 -4.46 0.08
CA PHE A 53 3.14 -4.06 1.49
C PHE A 53 4.11 -2.91 1.73
N SER A 54 5.30 -2.98 1.14
CA SER A 54 6.29 -1.90 1.24
C SER A 54 5.78 -0.57 0.65
N PHE A 55 5.06 -0.63 -0.47
CA PHE A 55 4.41 0.52 -1.09
C PHE A 55 3.29 1.08 -0.20
N HIS A 56 2.39 0.22 0.27
CA HIS A 56 1.24 0.60 1.08
C HIS A 56 1.68 1.22 2.42
N ASP A 57 2.69 0.65 3.08
CA ASP A 57 3.25 1.20 4.32
C ASP A 57 3.80 2.62 4.12
N ARG A 58 4.52 2.86 3.03
CA ARG A 58 5.00 4.22 2.68
C ARG A 58 3.84 5.18 2.48
N ALA A 59 2.83 4.76 1.72
CA ALA A 59 1.68 5.59 1.41
C ALA A 59 0.85 5.92 2.67
N MET A 60 0.63 4.93 3.55
CA MET A 60 -0.07 5.12 4.82
C MET A 60 0.73 5.99 5.79
N ARG A 61 2.05 5.78 5.92
CA ARG A 61 2.91 6.63 6.74
C ARG A 61 2.87 8.08 6.28
N ARG A 62 2.99 8.31 4.97
CA ARG A 62 2.92 9.65 4.38
C ARG A 62 1.61 10.35 4.75
N ARG A 63 0.47 9.66 4.58
CA ARG A 63 -0.85 10.20 4.94
C ARG A 63 -0.98 10.51 6.43
N ALA A 64 -0.44 9.65 7.29
CA ALA A 64 -0.45 9.90 8.74
C ALA A 64 0.35 11.16 9.09
N ILE A 65 1.52 11.36 8.48
CA ILE A 65 2.35 12.56 8.68
C ILE A 65 1.64 13.81 8.15
N GLU A 66 1.10 13.75 6.93
CA GLU A 66 0.35 14.86 6.33
C GLU A 66 -0.88 15.24 7.18
N TRP A 67 -1.60 14.25 7.72
CA TRP A 67 -2.73 14.49 8.62
C TRP A 67 -2.30 15.13 9.94
N LEU A 68 -1.21 14.68 10.56
CA LEU A 68 -0.65 15.28 11.78
C LEU A 68 -0.21 16.73 11.55
N ALA A 69 0.43 17.03 10.42
CA ALA A 69 0.81 18.39 10.05
C ALA A 69 -0.43 19.28 9.80
N ALA A 70 -1.41 18.78 9.05
CA ALA A 70 -2.63 19.52 8.74
C ALA A 70 -3.50 19.80 9.97
N SER A 71 -3.45 18.95 10.99
CA SER A 71 -4.13 19.14 12.27
C SER A 71 -3.38 20.05 13.24
N GLY A 72 -2.14 20.46 12.91
CA GLY A 72 -1.28 21.22 13.81
C GLY A 72 -0.70 20.41 14.97
N ALA A 73 -0.80 19.08 14.93
CA ALA A 73 -0.22 18.20 15.95
C ALA A 73 1.31 18.06 15.83
N VAL A 74 1.86 18.35 14.64
CA VAL A 74 3.29 18.32 14.33
C VAL A 74 3.61 19.55 13.46
N GLU A 75 4.78 20.15 13.66
CA GLU A 75 5.23 21.29 12.85
C GLU A 75 5.52 20.87 11.40
N GLN A 76 5.31 21.78 10.44
CA GLN A 76 5.51 21.48 9.02
C GLN A 76 6.93 21.00 8.70
N VAL A 77 7.94 21.60 9.34
CA VAL A 77 9.35 21.23 9.17
C VAL A 77 9.63 19.82 9.71
N GLU A 78 9.01 19.45 10.84
CA GLU A 78 9.15 18.10 11.41
C GLU A 78 8.47 17.06 10.52
N ALA A 79 7.30 17.38 9.98
CA ALA A 79 6.60 16.55 9.02
C ALA A 79 7.43 16.34 7.74
N GLU A 80 8.01 17.41 7.18
CA GLU A 80 8.89 17.35 6.01
C GLU A 80 10.10 16.43 6.26
N ASN A 81 10.80 16.62 7.38
CA ASN A 81 11.93 15.76 7.76
C ASN A 81 11.51 14.28 7.90
N ALA A 82 10.33 14.02 8.47
CA ALA A 82 9.80 12.66 8.60
C ALA A 82 9.46 12.01 7.26
N LEU A 83 9.10 12.80 6.24
CA LEU A 83 8.84 12.34 4.86
C LEU A 83 10.14 12.05 4.09
N LEU A 84 11.22 12.78 4.38
CA LEU A 84 12.54 12.54 3.79
C LEU A 84 13.27 11.34 4.40
N THR A 85 12.85 10.88 5.58
CA THR A 85 13.48 9.76 6.28
C THR A 85 13.06 8.42 5.66
N PRO A 86 14.00 7.54 5.27
CA PRO A 86 13.67 6.22 4.74
C PRO A 86 12.82 5.42 5.73
N VAL A 87 11.69 4.86 5.27
CA VAL A 87 10.95 3.88 6.07
C VAL A 87 11.66 2.54 6.00
N THR A 88 11.99 1.97 7.15
CA THR A 88 12.25 0.53 7.22
C THR A 88 10.91 -0.17 7.01
N PRO A 89 10.74 -0.98 5.96
CA PRO A 89 9.49 -1.71 5.74
C PRO A 89 9.17 -2.50 7.01
N ARG A 90 7.99 -2.28 7.60
CA ARG A 90 7.50 -3.20 8.61
C ARG A 90 7.10 -4.44 7.83
N GLY A 91 7.97 -5.46 7.82
CA GLY A 91 7.63 -6.77 7.27
C GLY A 91 6.31 -7.28 7.88
N PRO A 92 5.66 -8.28 7.27
CA PRO A 92 4.38 -8.75 7.76
C PRO A 92 4.55 -9.19 9.22
N GLN A 93 3.91 -8.46 10.14
CA GLN A 93 3.73 -8.92 11.51
C GLN A 93 2.71 -10.06 11.44
N LEU A 94 3.18 -11.25 11.09
CA LEU A 94 2.46 -12.49 11.31
C LEU A 94 2.37 -12.67 12.83
N GLY A 95 1.34 -12.07 13.45
CA GLY A 95 0.81 -12.58 14.70
C GLY A 95 0.46 -14.06 14.55
N PRO A 96 0.42 -14.84 15.65
CA PRO A 96 0.25 -16.28 15.56
C PRO A 96 -1.02 -16.59 14.76
N GLN A 97 -0.85 -17.35 13.68
CA GLN A 97 -1.96 -17.98 12.96
C GLN A 97 -2.70 -18.83 13.99
N ALA A 98 -3.91 -18.40 14.36
CA ALA A 98 -4.77 -19.20 15.22
C ALA A 98 -4.99 -20.56 14.51
N PRO A 99 -4.73 -21.70 15.18
CA PRO A 99 -5.07 -22.99 14.62
C PRO A 99 -6.59 -23.09 14.46
N GLY A 100 -7.01 -23.71 13.36
CA GLY A 100 -8.41 -23.95 13.01
C GLY A 100 -9.11 -24.98 13.88
#